data_AF-A0A7Y6YA89-F1
#
_entry.id   AF-A0A7Y6YA89-F1
#
_cell.length_a   1.000
_cell.length_b   1.000
_cell.length_c   1.000
_cell.angle_alpha   90.00
_cell.angle_beta   90.00
_cell.angle_gamma   90.00
#
_symmetry.space_group_name_H-M   'P 1'
#
loop_
_entity.id
_entity.type
_entity.pdbx_description
1 polymer ?
#
loop_
_entity_poly.entity_id
_entity_poly.type
_entity_poly.pdbx_seq_one_letter_code
_entity_poly.pdbx_strand_id
1 'polypeptide(L)'
;AKQAFSNGWYSVESGGRASFVSVCAITESELESVRNQLAQTFVEIYGAPSLEAAMPVAIDEIEQMRAMCEDFEDNTLLMVSRNLTDVGVEETYRSRAPQAASLEAFAVHGSYE
;
A
#
# COMPACT_ATOMS: atom_id res chain seq x y z
N ALA A 1 7.53 1.00 -16.65
CA ALA A 1 8.63 1.36 -15.72
C ALA A 1 8.40 2.72 -15.04
N LYS A 2 8.39 3.84 -15.78
CA LYS A 2 8.26 5.20 -15.19
C LYS A 2 7.07 5.36 -14.23
N GLN A 3 5.86 4.97 -14.64
CA GLN A 3 4.67 5.11 -13.79
C GLN A 3 4.74 4.27 -12.50
N ALA A 4 5.24 3.04 -12.60
CA ALA A 4 5.40 2.12 -11.47
C ALA A 4 6.43 2.61 -10.45
N PHE A 5 7.46 3.33 -10.90
CA PHE A 5 8.38 4.03 -10.02
C PHE A 5 7.71 5.26 -9.40
N SER A 6 7.23 6.19 -10.24
CA SER A 6 6.76 7.49 -9.79
C SER A 6 5.53 7.43 -8.88
N ASN A 7 4.63 6.47 -9.05
CA ASN A 7 3.37 6.44 -8.27
C ASN A 7 2.99 5.06 -7.75
N GLY A 8 3.84 4.05 -7.91
CA GLY A 8 3.46 2.66 -7.64
C GLY A 8 3.67 2.26 -6.18
N TRP A 9 2.59 1.92 -5.49
CA TRP A 9 2.59 1.07 -4.31
C TRP A 9 2.88 -0.38 -4.71
N TYR A 10 3.66 -1.10 -3.91
CA TYR A 10 3.93 -2.52 -4.15
C TYR A 10 2.89 -3.39 -3.45
N SER A 11 2.29 -4.33 -4.18
CA SER A 11 1.42 -5.35 -3.59
C SER A 11 2.25 -6.58 -3.23
N VAL A 12 2.35 -6.89 -1.94
CA VAL A 12 3.09 -8.06 -1.45
C VAL A 12 2.50 -9.36 -1.99
N GLU A 13 1.17 -9.46 -2.03
CA GLU A 13 0.46 -10.66 -2.47
C GLU A 13 0.64 -10.98 -3.96
N SER A 14 0.60 -9.95 -4.82
CA SER A 14 0.58 -10.12 -6.27
C SER A 14 1.90 -9.80 -6.97
N GLY A 15 2.83 -9.13 -6.27
CA GLY A 15 4.03 -8.53 -6.89
C GLY A 15 3.73 -7.35 -7.81
N GLY A 16 2.46 -6.95 -7.95
CA GLY A 16 2.00 -5.89 -8.84
C GLY A 16 2.25 -4.48 -8.29
N ARG A 17 1.77 -3.48 -9.04
CA ARG A 17 1.83 -2.07 -8.65
C ARG A 17 0.48 -1.38 -8.76
N ALA A 18 0.10 -0.64 -7.73
CA ALA A 18 -1.12 0.17 -7.71
C ALA A 18 -0.77 1.66 -7.60
N SER A 19 -1.53 2.54 -8.27
CA SER A 19 -1.32 4.00 -8.15
C SER A 19 -2.09 4.62 -6.98
N PHE A 20 -3.14 3.94 -6.53
CA PHE A 20 -3.99 4.32 -5.42
C PHE A 20 -4.18 3.08 -4.54
N VAL A 21 -4.12 3.27 -3.23
CA VAL A 21 -4.45 2.23 -2.24
C VAL A 21 -5.39 2.82 -1.21
N SER A 22 -6.12 1.97 -0.49
CA SER A 22 -7.01 2.38 0.59
C SER A 22 -6.55 1.80 1.92
N VAL A 23 -6.67 2.58 2.99
CA VAL A 23 -6.47 2.10 4.37
C VAL A 23 -7.55 1.07 4.71
N CYS A 24 -7.15 -0.03 5.37
CA CYS A 24 -8.06 -1.03 5.89
C CYS A 24 -7.51 -1.64 7.18
N ALA A 25 -8.42 -2.19 7.99
CA ALA A 25 -8.04 -3.05 9.10
C ALA A 25 -7.33 -4.33 8.63
N ILE A 26 -6.38 -4.79 9.45
CA ILE A 26 -5.63 -6.03 9.23
C ILE A 26 -5.55 -6.80 10.55
N THR A 27 -5.68 -8.13 10.48
CA THR A 27 -5.51 -9.03 11.63
C THR A 27 -4.04 -9.36 11.86
N GLU A 28 -3.68 -9.82 13.08
CA GLU A 28 -2.28 -10.21 13.36
C GLU A 28 -1.82 -11.38 12.46
N SER A 29 -2.70 -12.35 12.18
CA SER A 29 -2.37 -13.48 11.29
C SER A 29 -2.12 -13.04 9.85
N GLU A 30 -2.89 -12.06 9.34
CA GLU A 30 -2.64 -11.47 8.02
C GLU A 30 -1.33 -10.70 8.03
N LEU A 31 -1.05 -9.96 9.11
CA LEU A 31 0.17 -9.20 9.26
C LEU A 31 1.42 -10.08 9.26
N GLU A 32 1.41 -11.19 9.99
CA GLU A 32 2.47 -12.21 9.97
C GLU A 32 2.64 -12.83 8.58
N SER A 33 1.53 -13.12 7.89
CA SER A 33 1.56 -13.68 6.54
C SER A 33 2.21 -12.73 5.53
N VAL A 34 1.86 -11.44 5.59
CA VAL A 34 2.43 -10.40 4.73
C VAL A 34 3.92 -10.20 5.00
N ARG A 35 4.34 -10.18 6.28
CA ARG A 35 5.77 -10.10 6.66
C ARG A 35 6.57 -11.27 6.10
N ASN A 36 6.06 -12.49 6.25
CA ASN A 36 6.69 -13.70 5.71
C ASN A 36 6.81 -13.66 4.18
N GLN A 37 5.74 -13.27 3.49
CA GLN A 37 5.73 -13.20 2.03
C GLN A 37 6.68 -12.12 1.50
N LEU A 38 6.77 -10.96 2.17
CA LEU A 38 7.70 -9.91 1.80
C LEU A 38 9.16 -10.34 2.03
N ALA A 39 9.46 -10.99 3.16
CA ALA A 39 10.80 -11.54 3.42
C ALA A 39 11.20 -12.60 2.37
N GLN A 40 10.26 -13.47 1.99
CA GLN A 40 10.49 -14.46 0.93
C GLN A 40 10.75 -13.79 -0.42
N THR A 41 10.01 -12.74 -0.75
CA THR A 41 10.24 -11.92 -1.95
C THR A 41 11.65 -11.32 -1.97
N PHE A 42 12.13 -10.80 -0.83
CA PHE A 42 13.49 -10.26 -0.73
C PHE A 42 14.56 -11.31 -1.06
N VAL A 43 14.36 -12.56 -0.62
CA VAL A 43 15.29 -13.65 -0.94
C VAL A 43 15.17 -14.06 -2.41
N GLU A 44 13.97 -14.40 -2.87
CA GLU A 44 13.75 -15.03 -4.17
C GLU A 44 13.93 -14.07 -5.35
N ILE A 45 13.52 -12.81 -5.20
CA ILE A 45 13.50 -11.83 -6.29
C ILE A 45 14.67 -10.86 -6.19
N TYR A 46 15.04 -10.46 -4.98
CA TYR A 46 16.06 -9.43 -4.75
C TYR A 46 17.40 -9.98 -4.23
N GLY A 47 17.49 -11.28 -3.99
CA GLY A 47 18.76 -11.96 -3.68
C GLY A 47 19.26 -11.76 -2.25
N ALA A 48 18.36 -11.47 -1.29
CA ALA A 48 18.73 -11.48 0.13
C ALA A 48 19.29 -12.87 0.52
N PRO A 49 20.30 -12.94 1.41
CA PRO A 49 21.07 -14.16 1.63
C PRO A 49 20.29 -15.28 2.35
N SER A 50 19.30 -14.92 3.17
CA SER A 50 18.43 -15.88 3.88
C SER A 50 17.15 -15.19 4.37
N LEU A 51 16.13 -15.98 4.74
CA LEU A 51 14.93 -15.46 5.40
C LEU A 51 15.25 -14.78 6.73
N GLU A 52 16.20 -15.32 7.51
CA GLU A 52 16.63 -14.72 8.77
C GLU A 52 17.19 -13.31 8.58
N ALA A 53 17.99 -13.10 7.52
CA ALA A 53 18.51 -11.78 7.18
C ALA A 53 17.46 -10.83 6.59
N ALA A 54 16.46 -11.37 5.88
CA ALA A 54 15.41 -10.60 5.21
C ALA A 54 14.26 -10.19 6.15
N MET A 55 13.95 -11.03 7.14
CA MET A 55 12.81 -10.84 8.05
C MET A 55 12.80 -9.49 8.79
N PRO A 56 13.90 -9.04 9.45
CA PRO A 56 13.86 -7.76 10.15
C PRO A 56 13.54 -6.58 9.21
N VAL A 57 14.09 -6.61 7.99
CA VAL A 57 13.81 -5.58 6.97
C VAL A 57 12.34 -5.64 6.53
N ALA A 58 11.80 -6.84 6.31
CA ALA A 58 10.39 -7.00 5.95
C ALA A 58 9.46 -6.51 7.07
N ILE A 59 9.82 -6.72 8.34
CA ILE A 59 9.07 -6.20 9.49
C ILE A 59 9.11 -4.67 9.49
N ASP A 60 10.29 -4.06 9.33
CA ASP A 60 10.44 -2.60 9.33
C ASP A 60 9.62 -1.93 8.21
N GLU A 61 9.62 -2.49 7.00
CA GLU A 61 8.82 -1.99 5.86
C GLU A 61 7.32 -2.06 6.15
N ILE A 62 6.85 -3.17 6.72
CA ILE A 62 5.44 -3.35 7.08
C ILE A 62 5.05 -2.43 8.24
N GLU A 63 5.92 -2.24 9.24
CA GLU A 63 5.66 -1.35 10.35
C GLU A 63 5.65 0.12 9.93
N GLN A 64 6.52 0.52 9.00
CA GLN A 64 6.46 1.84 8.39
C GLN A 64 5.11 2.08 7.69
N MET A 65 4.62 1.09 6.94
CA MET A 65 3.30 1.19 6.30
C MET A 65 2.17 1.29 7.34
N ARG A 66 2.25 0.53 8.45
CA ARG A 66 1.28 0.62 9.54
C ARG A 66 1.28 1.99 10.19
N ALA A 67 2.45 2.51 10.55
CA ALA A 67 2.61 3.84 11.14
C ALA A 67 2.04 4.94 10.22
N MET A 68 2.21 4.80 8.90
CA MET A 68 1.60 5.71 7.93
C MET A 68 0.07 5.67 7.94
N CYS A 69 -0.54 4.55 8.30
CA CYS A 69 -1.98 4.36 8.35
C CYS A 69 -2.64 4.75 9.69
N GLU A 70 -1.87 4.90 10.78
CA GLU A 70 -2.42 5.08 12.15
C GLU A 70 -3.35 6.30 12.30
N ASP A 71 -3.08 7.37 11.56
CA ASP A 71 -3.86 8.62 11.62
C ASP A 71 -5.04 8.67 10.62
N PHE A 72 -5.33 7.57 9.91
CA PHE A 72 -6.32 7.54 8.83
C PHE A 72 -7.48 6.59 9.10
N GLU A 73 -8.68 7.04 8.74
CA GLU A 73 -9.88 6.20 8.76
C GLU A 73 -9.84 5.12 7.67
N ASP A 74 -10.54 4.00 7.90
CA ASP A 74 -10.76 2.98 6.88
C ASP A 74 -11.31 3.58 5.59
N ASN A 75 -10.84 3.06 4.45
CA ASN A 75 -11.12 3.54 3.10
C ASN A 75 -10.52 4.92 2.75
N THR A 76 -9.66 5.50 3.60
CA THR A 76 -8.85 6.67 3.20
C THR A 76 -7.96 6.28 2.03
N LEU A 77 -8.05 7.02 0.93
CA LEU A 77 -7.20 6.78 -0.24
C LEU A 77 -5.83 7.41 -0.05
N LEU A 78 -4.77 6.62 -0.26
CA LEU A 78 -3.38 7.05 -0.23
C LEU A 78 -2.76 7.03 -1.62
N MET A 79 -1.95 8.04 -1.88
CA MET A 79 -1.14 8.20 -3.09
C MET A 79 0.30 8.48 -2.70
N VAL A 80 1.24 7.90 -3.44
CA VAL A 80 2.67 8.21 -3.33
C VAL A 80 3.11 8.87 -4.64
N SER A 81 3.99 9.87 -4.53
CA SER A 81 4.73 10.45 -5.64
C SER A 81 6.22 10.34 -5.34
N ARG A 82 6.98 9.75 -6.26
CA ARG A 82 8.43 9.57 -6.16
C ARG A 82 9.16 10.35 -7.22
N ASN A 83 10.22 11.04 -6.81
CA ASN A 83 11.18 11.66 -7.71
C ASN A 83 12.59 11.16 -7.40
N LEU A 84 13.36 10.84 -8.44
CA LEU A 84 14.76 10.49 -8.28
C LEU A 84 15.58 11.79 -8.29
N THR A 85 16.36 11.99 -7.24
CA THR A 85 17.24 13.14 -7.04
C THR A 85 18.70 12.68 -7.01
N ASP A 86 19.64 13.62 -7.03
CA ASP A 86 21.08 13.29 -6.95
C ASP A 86 21.47 12.63 -5.61
N VAL A 87 20.64 12.76 -4.57
CA VAL A 87 20.90 12.22 -3.22
C VAL A 87 20.04 10.99 -2.89
N GLY A 88 19.16 10.56 -3.80
CA GLY A 88 18.28 9.40 -3.59
C GLY A 88 16.84 9.64 -4.04
N VAL A 89 15.92 8.86 -3.48
CA VAL A 89 14.49 8.94 -3.81
C VAL A 89 13.80 9.87 -2.81
N GLU A 90 13.13 10.90 -3.33
CA GLU A 90 12.21 11.73 -2.56
C GLU A 90 10.79 11.19 -2.72
N GLU A 91 10.11 10.95 -1.60
CA GLU A 91 8.74 10.44 -1.58
C GLU A 91 7.80 11.48 -0.96
N THR A 92 6.66 11.71 -1.60
CA THR A 92 5.57 12.54 -1.08
C THR A 92 4.30 11.72 -1.01
N TYR A 93 3.73 11.61 0.20
CA TYR A 93 2.46 10.93 0.43
C TYR A 93 1.31 11.94 0.49
N ARG A 94 0.17 11.56 -0.08
CA ARG A 94 -1.06 12.35 -0.06
C ARG A 94 -2.22 11.45 0.32
N SER A 95 -3.09 11.93 1.20
CA SER A 95 -4.32 11.25 1.57
C SER A 95 -5.56 11.97 1.05
N ARG A 96 -6.63 11.20 0.84
CA ARG A 96 -7.98 11.69 0.61
C ARG A 96 -8.91 10.90 1.51
N ALA A 97 -9.54 11.60 2.44
CA ALA A 97 -10.52 11.03 3.36
C ALA A 97 -11.64 10.30 2.59
N PRO A 98 -12.27 9.29 3.20
CA PRO A 98 -13.32 8.53 2.57
C PRO A 98 -14.43 9.47 2.07
N GLN A 99 -14.84 9.32 0.81
CA GLN A 99 -16.02 10.00 0.34
C GLN A 99 -17.24 9.17 0.77
N ALA A 100 -18.05 9.71 1.67
CA ALA A 100 -19.36 9.13 1.92
C ALA A 100 -20.14 9.12 0.59
N ALA A 101 -20.43 7.93 0.07
CA ALA A 101 -21.43 7.81 -0.98
C ALA A 101 -22.76 8.20 -0.34
N SER A 102 -23.33 9.36 -0.70
CA SER A 102 -24.69 9.70 -0.28
C SER A 102 -25.62 8.60 -0.79
N LEU A 103 -26.46 8.04 0.09
CA LEU A 103 -27.52 7.11 -0.30
C LEU A 103 -28.45 7.69 -1.38
N GLU A 104 -28.50 9.02 -1.52
CA GLU A 104 -29.22 9.73 -2.58
C GLU A 104 -28.68 9.41 -3.97
N ALA A 105 -27.40 9.04 -4.11
CA ALA A 105 -26.79 8.66 -5.39
C ALA A 105 -27.35 7.32 -5.92
N PHE A 106 -27.92 6.48 -5.05
CA PHE A 106 -28.62 5.25 -5.43
C PHE A 106 -30.12 5.46 -5.68
N ALA A 107 -30.69 6.59 -5.25
CA ALA A 107 -32.12 6.91 -5.43
C ALA A 107 -32.47 7.51 -6.80
N VAL A 108 -31.51 7.57 -7.74
CA VAL A 108 -31.73 8.06 -9.11
C VAL A 108 -31.96 6.88 -10.06
N HIS A 109 -32.99 6.07 -9.80
CA HIS A 109 -33.52 5.14 -10.80
C HIS A 109 -34.97 5.54 -11.06
N GLY A 110 -35.19 6.08 -12.26
CA GLY A 110 -36.39 6.82 -12.66
C GLY A 110 -37.68 6.02 -12.50
N SER A 111 -38.72 6.73 -12.07
CA SER A 111 -40.10 6.29 -12.27
C SER A 111 -40.35 6.16 -13.77
N TYR A 112 -40.69 4.95 -14.20
CA TYR A 112 -41.18 4.68 -15.55
C TYR A 112 -42.59 5.28 -15.65
N GLU A 113 -42.76 6.30 -16.51
CA GLU A 113 -44.07 6.64 -17.10
C GLU A 113 -44.26 5.85 -18.40
#